data_AF-A0ABD0QQT4-F1
#
_entry.id   AF-A0ABD0QQT4-F1
#
_cell.length_a   1.000
_cell.length_b   1.000
_cell.length_c   1.000
_cell.angle_alpha   90.00
_cell.angle_beta   90.00
_cell.angle_gamma   90.00
#
_symmetry.space_group_name_H-M   'P 1'
#
loop_
_entity.id
_entity.type
_entity.pdbx_description
1 polymer ?
#
loop_
_entity_poly.entity_id
_entity_poly.type
_entity_poly.pdbx_seq_one_letter_code
_entity_poly.pdbx_strand_id
1 'polypeptide(L)'
;DELDFALGKQTPAFLKKCVCYIRKISNFDRFAKLPEMARYMDIVVSADRVMRNQEAYERLLKVRDEFIPMVVAASNLRVYSSVTHCDMKLGYSQEVESHYVEGLCKQFYEDMVDIIQATVQQNFDTETDPLYDEIIQHLSLCKTFSSFYVYKSEALDIVQEYLYPSKGGRITPQVVYGGPCTGKT
;
A
#
# COMPACT_ATOMS: atom_id res chain seq x y z
N ASP A 1 12.74 -5.09 -6.31
CA ASP A 1 13.06 -4.99 -4.87
C ASP A 1 12.02 -4.21 -4.10
N GLU A 2 11.85 -2.89 -4.26
CA GLU A 2 10.82 -2.15 -3.50
C GLU A 2 9.38 -2.36 -3.99
N LEU A 3 9.13 -2.30 -5.30
CA LEU A 3 7.80 -2.54 -5.88
C LEU A 3 7.32 -3.98 -5.68
N ASP A 4 8.26 -4.93 -5.73
CA ASP A 4 7.99 -6.34 -5.43
C ASP A 4 7.68 -6.55 -3.94
N PHE A 5 8.36 -5.83 -3.05
CA PHE A 5 8.01 -5.78 -1.63
C PHE A 5 6.62 -5.15 -1.40
N ALA A 6 6.34 -4.04 -2.08
CA ALA A 6 5.11 -3.27 -1.91
C ALA A 6 3.87 -3.98 -2.47
N LEU A 7 4.00 -4.75 -3.56
CA LEU A 7 2.85 -5.35 -4.25
C LEU A 7 2.93 -6.88 -4.38
N GLY A 8 4.13 -7.47 -4.49
CA GLY A 8 4.31 -8.87 -4.89
C GLY A 8 3.88 -9.91 -3.86
N LYS A 9 3.84 -9.56 -2.57
CA LYS A 9 3.44 -10.47 -1.47
C LYS A 9 2.20 -10.00 -0.71
N GLN A 10 1.46 -9.03 -1.25
CA GLN A 10 0.30 -8.47 -0.58
C GLN A 10 -0.95 -9.30 -0.84
N THR A 11 -1.91 -9.21 0.09
CA THR A 11 -3.19 -9.88 -0.07
C THR A 11 -4.02 -9.23 -1.18
N PRO A 12 -4.90 -9.97 -1.87
CA PRO A 12 -5.81 -9.39 -2.86
C PRO A 12 -6.70 -8.27 -2.29
N ALA A 13 -7.05 -8.35 -0.99
CA ALA A 13 -7.83 -7.33 -0.30
C ALA A 13 -7.05 -6.01 -0.14
N PHE A 14 -5.73 -6.10 0.11
CA PHE A 14 -4.86 -4.93 0.14
C PHE A 14 -4.69 -4.33 -1.27
N LEU A 15 -4.45 -5.17 -2.27
CA LEU A 15 -4.22 -4.73 -3.66
C LEU A 15 -5.45 -4.05 -4.29
N LYS A 16 -6.67 -4.39 -3.85
CA LYS A 16 -7.91 -3.67 -4.24
C LYS A 16 -7.92 -2.20 -3.82
N LYS A 17 -7.13 -1.83 -2.80
CA LYS A 17 -6.98 -0.45 -2.31
C LYS A 17 -5.83 0.30 -3.00
N CYS A 18 -5.14 -0.35 -3.93
CA CYS A 18 -4.03 0.22 -4.66
C CYS A 18 -4.45 0.64 -6.08
N VAL A 19 -3.79 1.67 -6.59
CA VAL A 19 -3.92 2.13 -7.97
C VAL A 19 -2.53 2.33 -8.56
N CYS A 20 -2.34 1.92 -9.80
CA CYS A 20 -1.11 2.13 -10.55
C CYS A 20 -1.38 3.00 -11.78
N TYR A 21 -0.59 4.07 -11.94
CA TYR A 21 -0.63 4.94 -13.11
C TYR A 21 0.66 4.74 -13.92
N ILE A 22 0.50 4.32 -15.17
CA ILE A 22 1.61 4.11 -16.10
C ILE A 22 1.56 5.24 -17.13
N ARG A 23 2.60 6.07 -17.16
CA ARG A 23 2.81 7.05 -18.23
C ARG A 23 3.88 6.56 -19.18
N LYS A 24 3.55 6.49 -20.46
CA LYS A 24 4.50 6.21 -21.53
C LYS A 24 4.72 7.48 -22.36
N ILE A 25 5.96 7.96 -22.38
CA ILE A 25 6.35 9.08 -23.26
C ILE A 25 6.95 8.49 -24.54
N SER A 26 6.33 8.76 -25.68
CA SER A 26 6.74 8.24 -27.00
C SER A 26 7.64 9.24 -27.75
N ASN A 27 8.41 8.73 -28.73
CA ASN A 27 9.38 9.50 -29.55
C ASN A 27 10.52 10.15 -28.74
N PHE A 28 10.79 9.59 -27.57
CA PHE A 28 11.56 10.24 -26.54
C PHE A 28 13.09 10.02 -26.69
N ASP A 29 13.54 8.93 -27.34
CA ASP A 29 14.97 8.61 -27.53
C ASP A 29 15.74 9.63 -28.38
N ARG A 30 15.05 10.35 -29.28
CA ARG A 30 15.66 11.37 -30.15
C ARG A 30 16.07 12.63 -29.37
N PHE A 31 15.51 12.81 -28.18
CA PHE A 31 15.68 14.01 -27.35
C PHE A 31 16.56 13.77 -26.12
N ALA A 32 17.18 12.61 -25.97
CA ALA A 32 18.05 12.29 -24.83
C ALA A 32 19.20 13.29 -24.63
N LYS A 33 19.57 14.06 -25.66
CA LYS A 33 20.59 15.11 -25.58
C LYS A 33 20.10 16.42 -24.95
N LEU A 34 18.78 16.62 -24.85
CA LEU A 34 18.20 17.80 -24.24
C LEU A 34 18.30 17.67 -22.71
N PRO A 35 18.88 18.65 -22.00
CA PRO A 35 19.03 18.59 -20.54
C PRO A 35 17.71 18.41 -19.79
N GLU A 36 16.62 18.98 -20.32
CA GLU A 36 15.27 18.90 -19.75
C GLU A 36 14.74 17.47 -19.70
N MET A 37 15.19 16.59 -20.60
CA MET A 37 14.74 15.21 -20.66
C MET A 37 15.29 14.36 -19.52
N ALA A 38 16.34 14.81 -18.82
CA ALA A 38 16.87 14.16 -17.62
C ALA A 38 15.82 14.02 -16.51
N ARG A 39 14.73 14.79 -16.56
CA ARG A 39 13.60 14.69 -15.62
C ARG A 39 12.75 13.44 -15.84
N TYR A 40 12.78 12.86 -17.04
CA TYR A 40 11.91 11.75 -17.43
C TYR A 40 12.68 10.47 -17.75
N MET A 41 14.01 10.49 -17.71
CA MET A 41 14.84 9.32 -18.01
C MET A 41 16.19 9.38 -17.32
N ASP A 42 16.73 8.19 -17.07
CA ASP A 42 18.12 8.05 -16.67
C ASP A 42 19.04 8.21 -17.88
N ILE A 43 19.99 9.12 -17.75
CA ILE A 43 20.95 9.49 -18.79
C ILE A 43 22.36 9.16 -18.31
N VAL A 44 23.19 8.64 -19.22
CA VAL A 44 24.62 8.43 -19.02
C VAL A 44 25.38 9.30 -20.01
N VAL A 45 26.44 9.95 -19.53
CA VAL A 45 27.37 10.72 -20.35
C VAL A 45 28.64 9.91 -20.53
N SER A 46 28.95 9.51 -21.76
CA SER A 46 30.18 8.76 -22.10
C SER A 46 30.83 9.37 -23.33
N ALA A 47 32.13 9.70 -23.22
CA ALA A 47 32.95 10.23 -24.31
C ALA A 47 32.24 11.32 -25.16
N ASP A 48 31.62 12.29 -24.47
CA ASP A 48 30.89 13.42 -25.07
C ASP A 48 29.57 13.08 -25.79
N ARG A 49 29.01 11.88 -25.53
CA ARG A 49 27.67 11.47 -25.98
C ARG A 49 26.74 11.31 -24.78
N VAL A 50 25.62 12.02 -24.85
CA VAL A 50 24.50 11.92 -23.91
C VAL A 50 23.54 10.86 -24.43
N MET A 51 23.33 9.79 -23.66
CA MET A 51 22.55 8.62 -24.07
C MET A 51 21.68 8.13 -22.93
N ARG A 52 20.59 7.41 -23.24
CA ARG A 52 19.78 6.71 -22.23
C ARG A 52 20.61 5.64 -21.51
N ASN A 53 20.43 5.52 -20.20
CA ASN A 53 20.88 4.35 -19.47
C ASN A 53 20.07 3.12 -19.91
N GLN A 54 20.70 2.25 -20.70
CA GLN A 54 20.04 1.06 -21.24
C GLN A 54 19.66 0.06 -20.15
N GLU A 55 20.51 -0.13 -19.13
CA GLU A 55 20.25 -1.06 -18.03
C GLU A 55 19.05 -0.62 -17.19
N ALA A 56 18.99 0.68 -16.84
CA ALA A 56 17.85 1.22 -16.10
C ALA A 56 16.55 1.11 -16.90
N TYR A 57 16.61 1.34 -18.20
CA TYR A 57 15.46 1.20 -19.10
C TYR A 57 14.96 -0.25 -19.18
N GLU A 58 15.85 -1.24 -19.30
CA GLU A 58 15.47 -2.65 -19.31
C GLU A 58 14.82 -3.09 -18.00
N ARG A 59 15.33 -2.60 -16.86
CA ARG A 59 14.70 -2.83 -15.55
C ARG A 59 13.29 -2.21 -15.49
N LEU A 60 13.12 -1.00 -16.01
CA LEU A 60 11.81 -0.34 -16.09
C LEU A 60 10.84 -1.13 -16.98
N LEU A 61 11.29 -1.66 -18.11
CA LEU A 61 10.47 -2.50 -18.99
C LEU A 61 10.01 -3.78 -18.28
N LYS A 62 10.89 -4.47 -17.55
CA LYS A 62 10.51 -5.65 -16.76
C LYS A 62 9.43 -5.31 -15.73
N VAL A 63 9.55 -4.18 -15.03
CA VAL A 63 8.53 -3.75 -14.08
C VAL A 63 7.19 -3.49 -14.79
N ARG A 64 7.22 -2.73 -15.89
CA ARG A 64 6.00 -2.30 -16.60
C ARG A 64 5.30 -3.43 -17.35
N ASP A 65 6.07 -4.27 -18.05
CA ASP A 65 5.54 -5.23 -19.03
C ASP A 65 5.45 -6.66 -18.47
N GLU A 66 6.18 -7.00 -17.41
CA GLU A 66 6.14 -8.33 -16.79
C GLU A 66 5.50 -8.28 -15.41
N PHE A 67 6.03 -7.45 -14.50
CA PHE A 67 5.61 -7.45 -13.09
C PHE A 67 4.20 -6.88 -12.88
N ILE A 68 3.91 -5.68 -13.37
CA ILE A 68 2.57 -5.07 -13.18
C ILE A 68 1.46 -5.94 -13.79
N PRO A 69 1.58 -6.43 -15.04
CA PRO A 69 0.56 -7.33 -15.60
C PRO A 69 0.39 -8.63 -14.80
N MET A 70 1.47 -9.18 -14.24
CA MET A 70 1.38 -10.34 -13.35
C MET A 70 0.56 -10.02 -12.09
N VAL A 71 0.82 -8.87 -11.43
CA VAL A 71 0.08 -8.45 -10.24
C VAL A 71 -1.39 -8.18 -10.57
N VAL A 72 -1.70 -7.59 -11.72
CA VAL A 72 -3.07 -7.36 -12.20
C VAL A 72 -3.78 -8.67 -12.55
N ALA A 73 -3.08 -9.67 -13.07
CA ALA A 73 -3.68 -10.98 -13.32
C ALA A 73 -3.99 -11.72 -12.00
N ALA A 74 -3.16 -11.53 -10.98
CA ALA A 74 -3.32 -12.15 -9.66
C ALA A 74 -4.27 -11.38 -8.72
N SER A 75 -4.62 -10.13 -9.04
CA SER A 75 -5.38 -9.24 -8.15
C SER A 75 -6.22 -8.24 -8.93
N ASN A 76 -7.30 -7.72 -8.33
CA ASN A 76 -8.09 -6.65 -8.94
C ASN A 76 -7.42 -5.26 -8.75
N LEU A 77 -6.11 -5.17 -8.98
CA LEU A 77 -5.37 -3.92 -8.97
C LEU A 77 -5.86 -3.03 -10.12
N ARG A 78 -6.21 -1.77 -9.82
CA ARG A 78 -6.59 -0.79 -10.84
C ARG A 78 -5.34 -0.24 -11.51
N VAL A 79 -5.27 -0.36 -12.84
CA VAL A 79 -4.13 0.13 -13.62
C VAL A 79 -4.61 0.97 -14.78
N TYR A 80 -4.08 2.19 -14.87
CA TYR A 80 -4.35 3.11 -15.96
C TYR A 80 -3.06 3.36 -16.74
N SER A 81 -3.16 3.29 -18.07
CA SER A 81 -2.03 3.54 -18.96
C SER A 81 -2.33 4.72 -19.86
N SER A 82 -1.45 5.72 -19.85
CA SER A 82 -1.54 6.92 -20.65
C SER A 82 -0.30 7.08 -21.51
N VAL A 83 -0.49 7.49 -22.76
CA VAL A 83 0.60 7.75 -23.69
C VAL A 83 0.64 9.24 -24.01
N THR A 84 1.79 9.86 -23.77
CA THR A 84 2.07 11.23 -24.24
C THR A 84 3.18 11.20 -25.28
N HIS A 85 3.20 12.19 -26.16
CA HIS A 85 4.12 12.24 -27.29
C HIS A 85 5.01 13.46 -27.18
N CYS A 86 6.32 13.28 -27.37
CA CYS A 86 7.19 14.40 -27.66
C CYS A 86 6.85 14.99 -29.04
N ASP A 87 6.79 16.32 -29.12
CA ASP A 87 6.76 17.02 -30.39
C ASP A 87 8.05 16.73 -31.16
N MET A 88 7.94 16.50 -32.47
CA MET A 88 9.06 16.09 -33.31
C MET A 88 10.14 17.18 -33.48
N LYS A 89 9.82 18.45 -33.23
CA LYS A 89 10.73 19.60 -33.39
C LYS A 89 11.17 20.18 -32.06
N LEU A 90 10.27 20.22 -31.07
CA LEU A 90 10.48 20.95 -29.82
C LEU A 90 10.72 20.03 -28.60
N GLY A 91 10.58 18.71 -28.75
CA GLY A 91 10.71 17.78 -27.62
C GLY A 91 9.44 17.72 -26.77
N TYR A 92 9.57 17.49 -25.47
CA TYR A 92 8.42 17.40 -24.56
C TYR A 92 8.03 18.79 -24.06
N SER A 93 6.86 19.29 -24.47
CA SER A 93 6.42 20.64 -24.13
C SER A 93 5.75 20.71 -22.78
N GLN A 94 5.80 21.90 -22.16
CA GLN A 94 5.16 22.15 -20.86
C GLN A 94 3.64 22.00 -20.95
N GLU A 95 3.02 22.34 -22.09
CA GLU A 95 1.58 22.21 -22.28
C GLU A 95 1.14 20.75 -22.26
N VAL A 96 1.88 19.85 -22.92
CA VAL A 96 1.61 18.40 -22.90
C VAL A 96 1.82 17.83 -21.50
N GLU A 97 2.82 18.33 -20.76
CA GLU A 97 3.02 17.99 -19.36
C GLU A 97 1.86 18.43 -18.48
N SER A 98 1.49 19.71 -18.55
CA SER A 98 0.41 20.29 -17.75
C SER A 98 -0.91 19.58 -18.01
N HIS A 99 -1.25 19.31 -19.27
CA HIS A 99 -2.47 18.58 -19.62
C HIS A 99 -2.48 17.16 -19.03
N TYR A 100 -1.35 16.45 -19.09
CA TYR A 100 -1.22 15.14 -18.47
C TYR A 100 -1.38 15.21 -16.94
N VAL A 101 -0.73 16.17 -16.29
CA VAL A 101 -0.76 16.33 -14.83
C VAL A 101 -2.17 16.69 -14.36
N GLU A 102 -2.86 17.59 -15.03
CA GLU A 102 -4.26 17.94 -14.72
C GLU A 102 -5.19 16.73 -14.84
N GLY A 103 -5.05 15.96 -15.93
CA GLY A 103 -5.79 14.71 -16.12
C GLY A 103 -5.49 13.69 -15.03
N LEU A 104 -4.20 13.51 -14.69
CA LEU A 104 -3.78 12.60 -13.63
C LEU A 104 -4.33 13.01 -12.26
N CYS A 105 -4.31 14.30 -11.92
CA CYS A 105 -4.84 14.81 -10.66
C CYS A 105 -6.34 14.55 -10.53
N LYS A 106 -7.10 14.78 -11.61
CA LYS A 106 -8.54 14.50 -11.63
C LYS A 106 -8.81 13.01 -11.47
N GLN A 107 -8.14 12.18 -12.26
CA GLN A 107 -8.27 10.72 -12.19
C GLN A 107 -7.91 10.20 -10.79
N PHE A 108 -6.80 10.68 -10.22
CA PHE A 108 -6.38 10.33 -8.86
C PHE A 108 -7.43 10.67 -7.82
N TYR A 109 -8.02 11.86 -7.90
CA TYR A 109 -9.08 12.26 -6.97
C TYR A 109 -10.29 11.32 -7.05
N GLU A 110 -10.77 11.05 -8.27
CA GLU A 110 -11.91 10.17 -8.51
C GLU A 110 -11.63 8.74 -8.00
N ASP A 111 -10.46 8.19 -8.32
CA ASP A 111 -10.05 6.86 -7.86
C ASP A 111 -9.92 6.76 -6.33
N MET A 112 -9.38 7.79 -5.66
CA MET A 112 -9.28 7.81 -4.21
C MET A 112 -10.66 7.88 -3.56
N VAL A 113 -11.57 8.71 -4.08
CA VAL A 113 -12.96 8.79 -3.59
C VAL A 113 -13.64 7.43 -3.73
N ASP A 114 -13.54 6.78 -4.88
CA ASP A 114 -14.14 5.47 -5.14
C ASP A 114 -13.59 4.38 -4.22
N ILE A 115 -12.27 4.36 -3.99
CA ILE A 115 -11.63 3.38 -3.10
C ILE A 115 -12.06 3.59 -1.65
N ILE A 116 -12.13 4.84 -1.20
CA ILE A 116 -12.57 5.17 0.15
C ILE A 116 -14.03 4.77 0.32
N GLN A 117 -14.92 5.14 -0.60
CA GLN A 117 -16.33 4.78 -0.54
C GLN A 117 -16.54 3.26 -0.53
N ALA A 118 -15.85 2.52 -1.40
CA ALA A 118 -15.92 1.06 -1.43
C ALA A 118 -15.40 0.41 -0.15
N THR A 119 -14.32 0.97 0.43
CA THR A 119 -13.75 0.47 1.70
C THR A 119 -14.67 0.76 2.86
N VAL A 120 -15.25 1.97 2.93
CA VAL A 120 -16.20 2.36 3.97
C VAL A 120 -17.45 1.48 3.92
N GLN A 121 -18.02 1.21 2.75
CA GLN A 121 -19.16 0.30 2.61
C GLN A 121 -18.83 -1.12 3.08
N GLN A 122 -17.68 -1.68 2.68
CA GLN A 122 -17.23 -2.99 3.17
C GLN A 122 -17.03 -3.02 4.69
N ASN A 123 -16.52 -1.93 5.26
CA ASN A 123 -16.38 -1.81 6.70
C ASN A 123 -17.73 -1.67 7.39
N PHE A 124 -18.71 -0.93 6.85
CA PHE A 124 -20.06 -0.87 7.42
C PHE A 124 -20.75 -2.23 7.44
N ASP A 125 -20.57 -3.06 6.41
CA ASP A 125 -21.05 -4.44 6.39
C ASP A 125 -20.40 -5.31 7.51
N THR A 126 -19.24 -4.89 8.02
CA THR A 126 -18.49 -5.57 9.09
C THR A 126 -18.70 -4.92 10.48
N GLU A 127 -18.85 -3.59 10.55
CA GLU A 127 -19.06 -2.78 11.76
C GLU A 127 -20.51 -2.83 12.24
N THR A 128 -21.46 -3.18 11.38
CA THR A 128 -22.83 -3.48 11.80
C THR A 128 -23.00 -4.88 12.38
N ASP A 129 -21.92 -5.69 12.44
CA ASP A 129 -21.91 -6.94 13.20
C ASP A 129 -21.92 -6.59 14.71
N PRO A 130 -22.98 -6.94 15.46
CA PRO A 130 -23.05 -6.68 16.90
C PRO A 130 -21.84 -7.21 17.68
N LEU A 131 -21.19 -8.26 17.18
CA LEU A 131 -19.97 -8.83 17.76
C LEU A 131 -18.77 -7.88 17.61
N TYR A 132 -18.67 -7.14 16.52
CA TYR A 132 -17.55 -6.23 16.25
C TYR A 132 -17.61 -4.99 17.15
N ASP A 133 -18.81 -4.42 17.33
CA ASP A 133 -19.07 -3.32 18.26
C ASP A 133 -18.75 -3.72 19.71
N GLU A 134 -19.16 -4.92 20.13
CA GLU A 134 -18.85 -5.45 21.46
C GLU A 134 -17.34 -5.59 21.68
N ILE A 135 -16.62 -6.13 20.70
CA ILE A 135 -15.15 -6.30 20.77
C ILE A 135 -14.45 -4.93 20.87
N ILE A 136 -14.86 -3.94 20.07
CA ILE A 136 -14.25 -2.60 20.11
C ILE A 136 -14.54 -1.90 21.45
N GLN A 137 -15.78 -1.98 21.95
CA GLN A 137 -16.13 -1.42 23.26
C GLN A 137 -15.30 -2.08 24.37
N HIS A 138 -15.18 -3.41 24.37
CA HIS A 138 -14.34 -4.13 25.33
C HIS A 138 -12.87 -3.72 25.23
N LEU A 139 -12.31 -3.64 24.02
CA LEU A 139 -10.92 -3.25 23.83
C LEU A 139 -10.65 -1.83 24.33
N SER A 140 -11.58 -0.90 24.08
CA SER A 140 -11.51 0.48 24.57
C SER A 140 -11.51 0.53 26.09
N LEU A 141 -12.43 -0.19 26.73
CA LEU A 141 -12.51 -0.31 28.19
C LEU A 141 -11.22 -0.91 28.77
N CYS A 142 -10.73 -2.01 28.22
CA CYS A 142 -9.48 -2.64 28.66
C CYS A 142 -8.28 -1.68 28.56
N LYS A 143 -8.16 -0.93 27.46
CA LYS A 143 -7.11 0.10 27.32
C LYS A 143 -7.23 1.17 28.40
N THR A 144 -8.43 1.71 28.60
CA THR A 144 -8.69 2.72 29.62
C THR A 144 -8.34 2.21 31.02
N PHE A 145 -8.79 1.01 31.41
CA PHE A 145 -8.44 0.43 32.72
C PHE A 145 -6.94 0.15 32.86
N SER A 146 -6.29 -0.38 31.83
CA SER A 146 -4.83 -0.62 31.86
C SER A 146 -4.02 0.67 32.03
N SER A 147 -4.54 1.82 31.58
CA SER A 147 -3.88 3.11 31.76
C SER A 147 -3.93 3.62 33.20
N PHE A 148 -4.94 3.21 33.97
CA PHE A 148 -5.09 3.58 35.39
C PHE A 148 -4.35 2.65 36.34
N TYR A 149 -4.14 1.39 35.95
CA TYR A 149 -3.56 0.36 36.80
C TYR A 149 -2.33 -0.28 36.16
N VAL A 150 -1.15 0.18 36.56
CA VAL A 150 0.11 -0.53 36.28
C VAL A 150 0.45 -1.35 37.52
N TYR A 151 0.14 -2.65 37.47
CA TYR A 151 0.41 -3.58 38.56
C TYR A 151 1.19 -4.79 38.03
N LYS A 152 2.25 -5.17 38.73
CA LYS A 152 3.03 -6.38 38.46
C LYS A 152 2.71 -7.41 39.53
N SER A 153 2.34 -8.61 39.10
CA SER A 153 2.07 -9.74 39.99
C SER A 153 2.34 -11.04 39.28
N GLU A 154 2.84 -12.01 40.03
CA GLU A 154 3.04 -13.40 39.59
C GLU A 154 1.75 -14.01 39.04
N ALA A 155 0.58 -13.58 39.53
CA ALA A 155 -0.71 -14.01 39.00
C ALA A 155 -0.95 -13.57 37.54
N LEU A 156 -0.43 -12.41 37.14
CA LEU A 156 -0.55 -11.93 35.74
C LEU A 156 0.33 -12.74 34.81
N ASP A 157 1.52 -13.15 35.26
CA ASP A 157 2.42 -14.01 34.48
C ASP A 157 1.76 -15.37 34.18
N ILE A 158 1.06 -15.95 35.16
CA ILE A 158 0.31 -17.21 35.02
C ILE A 158 -0.87 -17.08 34.03
N VAL A 159 -1.59 -15.96 34.04
CA VAL A 159 -2.68 -15.69 33.10
C VAL A 159 -2.13 -15.45 31.70
N GLN A 160 -1.02 -14.70 31.59
CA GLN A 160 -0.36 -14.42 30.32
C GLN A 160 0.18 -15.70 29.67
N GLU A 161 0.78 -16.61 30.44
CA GLU A 161 1.24 -17.92 29.97
C GLU A 161 0.08 -18.77 29.45
N TYR A 162 -1.10 -18.69 30.08
CA TYR A 162 -2.31 -19.38 29.62
C TYR A 162 -2.87 -18.80 28.32
N LEU A 163 -2.84 -17.48 28.14
CA LEU A 163 -3.33 -16.79 26.94
C LEU A 163 -2.41 -16.99 25.72
N TYR A 164 -1.10 -17.15 25.93
CA TYR A 164 -0.19 -17.35 24.82
C TYR A 164 -0.28 -18.78 24.25
N PRO A 165 -0.33 -18.94 22.91
CA PRO A 165 -0.41 -20.25 22.29
C PRO A 165 0.86 -21.07 22.56
N SER A 166 0.73 -22.17 23.30
CA SER A 166 1.74 -23.25 23.33
C SER A 166 1.37 -24.29 22.27
N LYS A 167 2.36 -25.06 21.75
CA LYS A 167 2.23 -25.98 20.59
C LYS A 167 1.22 -27.15 20.73
N GLY A 168 0.37 -27.14 21.75
CA GLY A 168 -0.87 -27.90 21.83
C GLY A 168 -1.85 -27.03 22.60
N GLY A 169 -2.89 -26.51 21.94
CA GLY A 169 -3.83 -25.56 22.55
C GLY A 169 -4.39 -26.11 23.86
N ARG A 170 -4.27 -25.34 24.95
CA ARG A 170 -4.88 -25.71 26.23
C ARG A 170 -6.40 -25.59 26.09
N ILE A 171 -7.09 -26.73 26.15
CA ILE A 171 -8.55 -26.84 25.94
C ILE A 171 -9.32 -26.69 27.27
N THR A 172 -8.61 -26.61 28.40
CA THR A 172 -9.19 -26.57 29.74
C THR A 172 -9.36 -25.13 30.23
N PRO A 173 -10.56 -24.70 30.66
CA PRO A 173 -10.78 -23.35 31.14
C PRO A 173 -9.95 -23.03 32.40
N GLN A 174 -9.27 -21.88 32.41
CA GLN A 174 -8.54 -21.38 33.58
C GLN A 174 -9.49 -20.67 34.56
N VAL A 175 -9.33 -20.94 35.86
CA VAL A 175 -10.13 -20.33 36.92
C VAL A 175 -9.26 -19.41 37.77
N VAL A 176 -9.64 -18.14 37.89
CA VAL A 176 -9.01 -17.16 38.77
C VAL A 176 -9.88 -16.94 40.00
N TYR A 177 -9.36 -17.21 41.20
CA TYR A 177 -10.11 -17.10 42.46
C TYR A 177 -9.38 -16.22 43.49
N GLY A 178 -10.14 -15.66 44.44
CA GLY A 178 -9.64 -14.70 45.44
C GLY A 178 -10.79 -13.97 46.14
N GLY A 179 -10.50 -13.27 47.23
CA GLY A 179 -11.50 -12.57 48.05
C GLY A 179 -12.30 -11.49 47.30
N PRO A 180 -13.35 -10.91 47.91
CA PRO A 180 -14.09 -9.81 47.30
C PRO A 180 -13.18 -8.64 46.93
N CYS A 181 -13.44 -7.96 45.82
CA CYS A 181 -12.72 -6.75 45.38
C CYS A 181 -11.20 -6.91 45.13
N THR A 182 -10.72 -8.12 44.83
CA THR A 182 -9.29 -8.36 44.54
C THR A 182 -8.89 -8.17 43.06
N GLY A 183 -9.74 -7.58 42.22
CA GLY A 183 -9.41 -7.29 40.81
C GLY A 183 -9.29 -8.51 39.90
N LYS A 184 -10.19 -9.49 40.05
CA LYS A 184 -10.23 -10.71 39.21
C LYS A 184 -10.87 -10.50 37.83
N THR A 185 -11.62 -9.41 37.67
CA THR A 185 -12.37 -9.01 36.47
C THR A 185 -11.64 -7.84 35.82
#